data_AF-W7DT69-F1
#
_entry.id   AF-W7DT69-F1
#
_cell.length_a   1.000
_cell.length_b   1.000
_cell.length_c   1.000
_cell.angle_alpha   90.00
_cell.angle_beta   90.00
_cell.angle_gamma   90.00
#
_symmetry.space_group_name_H-M   'P 1'
#
loop_
_entity.id
_entity.type
_entity.pdbx_description
1 polymer ?
#
loop_
_entity_poly.entity_id
_entity_poly.type
_entity_poly.pdbx_seq_one_letter_code
_entity_poly.pdbx_strand_id
1 'polypeptide(L)' 'MRDRISSEFPEIASDLYRCMIAINMEFKQDTDELPETIDEIAVIPPVSGG' A
#
# COMPACT_ATOMS: atom_id res chain seq x y z
N MET A 1 6.21 -3.02 -5.31
CA MET A 1 5.19 -1.93 -5.30
C MET A 1 5.49 -0.88 -4.23
N ARG A 2 5.65 -1.32 -2.98
CA ARG A 2 6.08 -0.46 -1.87
C ARG A 2 7.34 0.34 -2.16
N ASP A 3 8.28 -0.19 -2.96
CA ASP A 3 9.48 0.55 -3.38
C ASP A 3 9.17 1.80 -4.20
N ARG A 4 8.19 1.74 -5.11
CA ARG A 4 7.77 2.91 -5.91
C ARG A 4 7.11 3.96 -5.02
N ILE A 5 6.20 3.52 -4.14
CA ILE A 5 5.54 4.40 -3.17
C ILE A 5 6.57 5.06 -2.24
N SER A 6 7.57 4.32 -1.77
CA SER A 6 8.64 4.83 -0.91
C SER A 6 9.55 5.83 -1.62
N SER A 7 9.76 5.66 -2.93
CA SER A 7 10.54 6.61 -3.73
C SER A 7 9.77 7.90 -4.00
N GLU A 8 8.45 7.83 -4.09
CA GLU A 8 7.57 8.98 -4.38
C GLU A 8 7.18 9.74 -3.12
N PHE A 9 7.02 9.03 -2.00
CA PHE A 9 6.68 9.58 -0.68
C PHE A 9 7.70 9.14 0.38
N PRO A 10 8.93 9.71 0.36
CA PRO A 10 9.98 9.34 1.31
C PRO A 10 9.59 9.51 2.78
N GLU A 11 8.69 10.45 3.08
CA GLU A 11 8.20 10.76 4.43
C GLU A 11 7.41 9.63 5.08
N ILE A 12 6.82 8.72 4.29
CA ILE A 12 6.09 7.55 4.80
C ILE A 12 6.86 6.24 4.59
N ALA A 13 8.01 6.28 3.91
CA ALA A 13 8.79 5.08 3.56
C ALA A 13 9.18 4.24 4.80
N SER A 14 9.51 4.90 5.91
CA SER A 14 9.87 4.24 7.16
C SER A 14 8.70 3.50 7.81
N ASP A 15 7.45 3.91 7.57
CA ASP A 15 6.29 3.28 8.19
C ASP A 15 5.52 2.37 7.23
N LEU A 16 5.81 2.45 5.93
CA LEU A 16 5.11 1.73 4.87
C LEU A 16 5.13 0.20 5.05
N TYR A 17 6.18 -0.35 5.68
CA TYR A 17 6.27 -1.78 5.96
C TYR A 17 5.24 -2.26 7.01
N ARG A 18 4.72 -1.34 7.82
CA ARG A 18 3.66 -1.62 8.81
C ARG A 18 2.26 -1.42 8.22
N CYS A 19 2.17 -0.81 7.05
CA CYS A 19 0.92 -0.50 6.41
C CYS A 19 0.43 -1.67 5.55
N MET A 20 -0.89 -1.87 5.58
CA MET A 20 -1.59 -2.65 4.57
C MET A 20 -1.75 -1.79 3.32
N ILE A 21 -1.78 -2.42 2.15
CA ILE A 21 -2.08 -1.72 0.90
C ILE A 21 -3.36 -2.29 0.31
N ALA A 22 -4.22 -1.41 -0.19
CA ALA A 22 -5.34 -1.78 -1.02
C ALA A 22 -5.21 -1.15 -2.41
N ILE A 23 -5.62 -1.89 -3.43
CA ILE A 23 -5.69 -1.45 -4.82
C ILE A 23 -7.12 -1.68 -5.29
N ASN A 24 -7.75 -0.64 -5.83
CA ASN A 24 -9.15 -0.71 -6.27
C ASN A 24 -10.07 -1.32 -5.19
N MET A 25 -9.95 -0.83 -3.95
CA MET A 25 -10.69 -1.30 -2.77
C MET A 25 -10.41 -2.75 -2.31
N GLU A 26 -9.43 -3.45 -2.88
CA GLU A 26 -9.04 -4.80 -2.46
C GLU A 26 -7.66 -4.83 -1.81
N PHE A 27 -7.52 -5.54 -0.68
CA PHE A 27 -6.22 -5.73 -0.03
C PHE A 27 -5.26 -6.53 -0.91
N LYS A 28 -4.01 -6.08 -0.99
CA LYS A 28 -2.93 -6.75 -1.74
C LYS A 28 -1.68 -6.96 -0.88
N GLN A 29 -1.11 -8.14 -0.98
CA GLN A 29 0.23 -8.47 -0.49
C GLN A 29 1.28 -8.13 -1.55
N ASP A 30 2.55 -8.05 -1.16
CA ASP A 30 3.64 -7.74 -2.12
C ASP A 30 3.83 -8.82 -3.20
N THR A 31 3.39 -10.04 -2.91
CA THR A 31 3.46 -11.19 -3.82
C THR A 31 2.24 -11.31 -4.73
N ASP A 32 1.19 -10.52 -4.51
CA ASP A 32 -0.03 -10.62 -5.30
C ASP A 32 0.18 -9.98 -6.68
N GLU A 33 -0.46 -10.57 -7.69
CA GLU A 33 -0.51 -9.95 -9.00
C GLU A 33 -1.34 -8.66 -8.95
N LEU A 34 -0.80 -7.63 -9.60
CA LEU A 34 -1.49 -6.37 -9.76
C LEU A 34 -2.59 -6.50 -10.82
N PRO A 35 -3.76 -5.86 -10.63
CA PRO A 35 -4.79 -5.82 -11.66
C PRO A 35 -4.27 -5.10 -12.91
N GLU A 36 -4.88 -5.39 -14.06
CA GLU A 36 -4.53 -4.74 -15.33
C GLU A 36 -4.71 -3.21 -15.28
N THR A 37 -5.69 -2.73 -14.51
CA THR A 37 -5.95 -1.31 -14.29
C THR A 37 -5.84 -0.94 -12.81
N ILE A 38 -5.19 0.18 -12.52
CA ILE A 38 -5.03 0.73 -11.16
C ILE A 38 -5.62 2.13 -11.17
N ASP A 39 -6.80 2.27 -10.57
CA ASP A 39 -7.51 3.55 -10.45
C ASP A 39 -7.21 4.21 -9.10
N GLU A 40 -7.02 3.41 -8.05
CA GLU A 40 -6.74 3.89 -6.70
C GLU A 40 -5.75 2.97 -5.98
N ILE A 41 -4.84 3.60 -5.22
CA ILE A 41 -3.97 2.94 -4.25
C ILE A 41 -4.18 3.59 -2.89
N ALA A 42 -4.53 2.79 -1.89
CA ALA A 42 -4.68 3.24 -0.51
C ALA A 42 -3.60 2.62 0.38
N VAL A 43 -2.85 3.46 1.09
CA VAL A 43 -1.92 3.05 2.15
C VAL A 43 -2.65 3.13 3.48
N ILE A 44 -2.82 1.98 4.14
CA ILE A 44 -3.64 1.84 5.35
C ILE A 44 -2.72 1.53 6.54
N PRO A 45 -2.45 2.50 7.43
CA PRO A 45 -1.71 2.27 8.66
C PRO A 45 -2.37 1.18 9.53
N PRO A 46 -1.63 0.53 10.44
CA PRO A 46 -2.21 -0.43 11.36
C PRO A 46 -3.36 0.22 12.13
N VAL A 47 -4.56 -0.33 11.97
CA VAL A 47 -5.76 0.19 12.62
C VAL A 47 -5.74 -0.21 14.09
N SER A 48 -5.88 0.76 15.01
CA SER A 48 -6.00 0.51 16.45
C SER A 48 -7.44 0.15 16.85
N GLY A 49 -8.17 -0.58 15.99
CA GLY A 49 -9.59 -0.86 16.15
C GLY A 49 -9.87 -1.55 17.47
N GLY A 50 -10.56 -0.83 18.37
CA GLY A 50 -11.21 -1.38 19.56
C GLY A 50 -12.66 -1.75 19.31
#